data_AF-A0A218UXG6-F1
#
_entry.id   AF-A0A218UXG6-F1
#
_cell.length_a   1.000
_cell.length_b   1.000
_cell.length_c   1.000
_cell.angle_alpha   90.00
_cell.angle_beta   90.00
_cell.angle_gamma   90.00
#
_symmetry.space_group_name_H-M   'P 1'
#
loop_
_entity.id
_entity.type
_entity.pdbx_description
1 polymer ?
#
loop_
_entity_poly.entity_id
_entity_poly.type
_entity_poly.pdbx_seq_one_letter_code
_entity_poly.pdbx_strand_id
1 'polypeptide(L)'
;MPVKTSKAFLTVLGVPEKPQITGFTSPVMEGERMQLTCKTSGSKPAADIRWFKNDKEVKDVKYLKEEDAVRKTFTVSSTLDFLADRSDDGAVVSCRVDHESLNSTPQIAMQVLEIHYTPLVKIISSNSWPEEGQSIILTCESKGKPVPEPVLWTKDGGELPDPERMVVNGRVLSISFLNKTDNGTYRCEAKNPIGRNSTEYVLIVHDPNALAGQTGPDHALIGGIVAVVVFVTLCSIILLGRYLARHKGTYLTNEAKGAEDAPDADTAIINAEGSQVNAEEKKEYFI
;
A
#
# COMPACT_ATOMS: atom_id res chain seq x y z
N MET A 1 47.71 -64.97 -35.06
CA MET A 1 46.43 -64.25 -34.88
C MET A 1 46.70 -63.01 -34.04
N PRO A 2 46.29 -61.79 -34.43
CA PRO A 2 46.55 -60.61 -33.60
C PRO A 2 45.61 -60.61 -32.39
N VAL A 3 46.18 -60.45 -31.19
CA VAL A 3 45.43 -60.28 -29.95
C VAL A 3 44.87 -58.86 -29.92
N LYS A 4 43.55 -58.71 -29.92
CA LYS A 4 42.91 -57.42 -29.67
C LYS A 4 42.83 -57.19 -28.16
N THR A 5 43.55 -56.19 -27.67
CA THR A 5 43.44 -55.74 -26.28
C THR A 5 42.55 -54.51 -26.19
N SER A 6 41.56 -54.53 -25.29
CA SER A 6 40.80 -53.35 -24.86
C SER A 6 41.30 -52.88 -23.49
N LYS A 7 41.54 -51.58 -23.32
CA LYS A 7 41.83 -51.00 -22.00
C LYS A 7 40.51 -50.63 -21.32
N ALA A 8 40.40 -50.94 -20.04
CA ALA A 8 39.35 -50.44 -19.15
C ALA A 8 39.97 -49.49 -18.13
N PHE A 9 39.25 -48.44 -17.75
CA PHE A 9 39.66 -47.50 -16.71
C PHE A 9 38.76 -47.69 -15.50
N LEU A 10 39.37 -47.87 -14.33
CA LEU A 10 38.68 -47.89 -13.05
C LEU A 10 38.86 -46.53 -12.37
N THR A 11 37.77 -45.81 -12.15
CA THR A 11 37.77 -44.57 -11.36
C THR A 11 37.31 -44.89 -9.94
N VAL A 12 38.18 -44.66 -8.96
CA VAL A 12 37.80 -44.76 -7.54
C VAL A 12 37.18 -43.44 -7.11
N LEU A 13 35.93 -43.49 -6.67
CA LEU A 13 35.19 -42.33 -6.17
C LEU A 13 35.53 -42.04 -4.71
N GLY A 14 35.61 -40.76 -4.38
CA GLY A 14 35.75 -40.28 -3.00
C GLY A 14 34.37 -39.89 -2.49
N VAL A 15 33.93 -40.50 -1.39
CA VAL A 15 32.64 -40.16 -0.77
C VAL A 15 32.82 -38.90 0.07
N PRO A 16 32.06 -37.81 -0.20
CA PRO A 16 32.13 -36.61 0.63
C PRO A 16 31.68 -36.90 2.06
N GLU A 17 32.38 -36.29 3.02
CA GLU A 17 31.95 -36.22 4.41
C GLU A 17 30.66 -35.40 4.55
N LYS A 18 29.91 -35.62 5.64
CA LYS A 18 28.69 -34.85 5.92
C LYS A 18 28.99 -33.35 5.91
N PRO A 19 28.24 -32.55 5.13
CA PRO A 19 28.46 -31.11 5.10
C PRO A 19 28.22 -30.50 6.48
N GLN A 20 28.94 -29.41 6.76
CA GLN A 20 28.75 -28.62 7.97
C GLN A 20 28.58 -27.15 7.59
N ILE A 21 27.60 -26.49 8.22
CA ILE A 21 27.38 -25.04 8.11
C ILE A 21 28.05 -24.36 9.30
N THR A 22 28.90 -23.36 9.04
CA THR A 22 29.63 -22.57 10.04
C THR A 22 29.55 -21.07 9.70
N GLY A 23 30.15 -20.21 10.53
CA GLY A 23 30.20 -18.76 10.28
C GLY A 23 28.99 -17.97 10.77
N PHE A 24 28.25 -18.48 11.76
CA PHE A 24 27.16 -17.77 12.42
C PHE A 24 27.27 -17.85 13.94
N THR A 25 26.65 -16.86 14.60
CA THR A 25 26.43 -16.82 16.05
C THR A 25 24.93 -16.65 16.26
N SER A 26 24.33 -17.47 17.14
CA SER A 26 22.91 -17.37 17.46
C SER A 26 22.73 -16.73 18.84
N PRO A 27 21.79 -15.78 19.03
CA PRO A 27 20.94 -15.18 18.00
C PRO A 27 21.68 -14.16 17.13
N VAL A 28 21.18 -13.91 15.92
CA VAL A 28 21.67 -12.87 15.01
C VAL A 28 20.78 -11.64 15.12
N MET A 29 21.37 -10.44 15.04
CA MET A 29 20.61 -9.20 15.10
C MET A 29 20.08 -8.78 13.72
N GLU A 30 18.87 -8.21 13.65
CA GLU A 30 18.37 -7.61 12.40
C GLU A 30 19.35 -6.55 11.85
N GLY A 31 19.60 -6.61 10.53
CA GLY A 31 20.55 -5.75 9.84
C GLY A 31 22.01 -6.22 9.92
N GLU A 32 22.30 -7.25 10.72
CA GLU A 32 23.64 -7.83 10.78
C GLU A 32 23.96 -8.60 9.49
N ARG A 33 25.21 -8.48 9.01
CA ARG A 33 25.68 -9.23 7.85
C ARG A 33 26.04 -10.65 8.27
N MET A 34 25.32 -11.63 7.72
CA MET A 34 25.59 -13.05 7.91
C MET A 34 26.51 -13.59 6.82
N GLN A 35 27.44 -14.46 7.21
CA GLN A 35 28.33 -15.16 6.28
C GLN A 35 28.39 -16.65 6.59
N LEU A 36 27.38 -17.39 6.11
CA LEU A 36 27.28 -18.83 6.31
C LEU A 36 28.22 -19.56 5.36
N THR A 37 29.06 -20.45 5.89
CA THR A 37 29.97 -21.27 5.09
C THR A 37 29.60 -22.73 5.23
N CYS A 38 29.33 -23.38 4.11
CA CYS A 38 29.15 -24.82 4.03
C CYS A 38 30.44 -25.45 3.55
N LYS A 39 30.91 -26.50 4.23
CA LYS A 39 32.14 -27.22 3.89
C LYS A 39 31.92 -28.72 3.91
N THR A 40 32.47 -29.41 2.92
CA THR A 40 32.61 -30.88 2.88
C THR A 40 33.98 -31.27 2.33
N SER A 41 34.50 -32.42 2.75
CA SER A 41 35.83 -32.90 2.39
C SER A 41 35.80 -34.35 1.87
N GLY A 42 36.88 -34.78 1.22
CA GLY A 42 37.05 -36.18 0.77
C GLY A 42 36.36 -36.55 -0.54
N SER A 43 35.68 -35.61 -1.21
CA SER A 43 35.00 -35.85 -2.49
C SER A 43 35.99 -36.17 -3.62
N LYS A 44 35.66 -37.10 -4.50
CA LYS A 44 36.39 -37.30 -5.76
C LYS A 44 35.43 -37.82 -6.81
N PRO A 45 35.12 -37.05 -7.87
CA PRO A 45 35.57 -35.67 -8.16
C PRO A 45 35.05 -34.62 -7.14
N ALA A 46 35.33 -33.34 -7.36
CA ALA A 46 34.81 -32.28 -6.50
C ALA A 46 33.28 -32.31 -6.44
N ALA A 47 32.71 -32.31 -5.23
CA ALA A 47 31.26 -32.30 -5.02
C ALA A 47 30.63 -30.94 -5.37
N ASP A 48 29.35 -30.95 -5.74
CA ASP A 48 28.56 -29.75 -5.99
C ASP A 48 27.88 -29.28 -4.70
N ILE A 49 27.93 -27.97 -4.43
CA ILE A 49 27.27 -27.36 -3.26
C ILE A 49 26.21 -26.37 -3.74
N ARG A 50 24.99 -26.54 -3.22
CA ARG A 50 23.86 -25.63 -3.46
C ARG A 50 23.22 -25.18 -2.17
N TRP A 51 22.87 -23.89 -2.11
CA TRP A 51 22.19 -23.30 -0.96
C TRP A 51 20.70 -23.16 -1.21
N PHE A 52 19.91 -23.40 -0.17
CA PHE A 52 18.47 -23.22 -0.17
C PHE A 52 18.04 -22.43 1.07
N LYS A 53 17.16 -21.45 0.90
CA LYS A 53 16.51 -20.72 2.00
C LYS A 53 15.01 -20.90 1.85
N ASN A 54 14.37 -21.56 2.81
CA ASN A 54 12.96 -21.97 2.74
C ASN A 54 12.64 -22.68 1.41
N ASP A 55 13.44 -23.69 1.07
CA ASP A 55 13.37 -24.51 -0.15
C ASP A 55 13.59 -23.78 -1.49
N LYS A 56 13.86 -22.47 -1.47
CA LYS A 56 14.26 -21.72 -2.66
C LYS A 56 15.76 -21.69 -2.80
N GLU A 57 16.24 -22.10 -3.97
CA GLU A 57 17.67 -22.08 -4.30
C GLU A 57 18.21 -20.65 -4.30
N VAL A 58 19.34 -20.44 -3.63
CA VAL A 58 20.06 -19.17 -3.58
C VAL A 58 21.33 -19.29 -4.43
N LYS A 59 21.46 -18.42 -5.44
CA LYS A 59 22.50 -18.51 -6.47
C LYS A 59 23.68 -17.56 -6.25
N ASP A 60 23.53 -16.52 -5.42
CA ASP A 60 24.61 -15.58 -5.11
C ASP A 60 25.50 -16.15 -4.01
N VAL A 61 26.48 -16.96 -4.41
CA VAL A 61 27.33 -17.72 -3.50
C VAL A 61 28.77 -17.72 -4.01
N LYS A 62 29.72 -17.70 -3.07
CA LYS A 62 31.13 -17.91 -3.40
C LYS A 62 31.43 -19.39 -3.31
N TYR A 63 32.18 -19.95 -4.26
CA TYR A 63 32.56 -21.36 -4.28
C TYR A 63 34.07 -21.49 -4.35
N LEU A 64 34.63 -22.32 -3.47
CA LEU A 64 36.06 -22.62 -3.39
C LEU A 64 36.26 -24.13 -3.42
N LYS A 65 37.37 -24.56 -4.06
CA LYS A 65 37.79 -25.96 -4.12
C LYS A 65 39.28 -26.07 -3.84
N GLU A 66 39.64 -27.03 -3.02
CA GLU A 66 41.01 -27.34 -2.63
C GLU A 66 41.27 -28.82 -2.86
N GLU A 67 42.35 -29.17 -3.56
CA GLU A 67 42.71 -30.56 -3.87
C GLU A 67 43.81 -31.05 -2.91
N ASP A 68 43.58 -32.21 -2.29
CA ASP A 68 44.63 -32.99 -1.63
C ASP A 68 45.47 -33.68 -2.72
N ALA A 69 46.68 -33.19 -2.95
CA ALA A 69 47.57 -33.68 -4.01
C ALA A 69 47.96 -35.16 -3.85
N VAL A 70 47.91 -35.72 -2.64
CA VAL A 70 48.28 -37.11 -2.35
C VAL A 70 47.11 -38.04 -2.61
N ARG A 71 45.95 -37.73 -2.01
CA ARG A 71 44.73 -38.56 -2.13
C ARG A 71 43.96 -38.30 -3.42
N LYS A 72 44.24 -37.18 -4.10
CA LYS A 72 43.49 -36.65 -5.25
C LYS A 72 42.00 -36.49 -4.91
N THR A 73 41.72 -36.06 -3.69
CA THR A 73 40.37 -35.76 -3.18
C THR A 73 40.21 -34.26 -3.01
N PHE A 74 38.98 -33.78 -3.03
CA PHE A 74 38.64 -32.37 -2.98
C PHE A 74 37.92 -32.03 -1.67
N THR A 75 38.33 -30.92 -1.09
CA THR A 75 37.56 -30.17 -0.11
C THR A 75 36.90 -29.02 -0.84
N VAL A 76 35.57 -28.92 -0.72
CA VAL A 76 34.79 -27.86 -1.36
C VAL A 76 34.09 -27.04 -0.28
N SER A 77 34.06 -25.73 -0.47
CA SER A 77 33.33 -24.83 0.41
C SER A 77 32.53 -23.81 -0.39
N SER A 78 31.38 -23.45 0.15
CA SER A 78 30.56 -22.39 -0.40
C SER A 78 30.11 -21.43 0.68
N THR A 79 30.14 -20.13 0.38
CA THR A 79 29.75 -19.08 1.31
C THR A 79 28.54 -18.32 0.80
N LEU A 80 27.51 -18.26 1.63
CA LEU A 80 26.28 -17.47 1.45
C LEU A 80 26.37 -16.21 2.32
N ASP A 81 26.24 -15.03 1.69
CA ASP A 81 26.36 -13.72 2.32
C ASP A 81 25.03 -12.95 2.15
N PHE A 82 24.42 -12.51 3.23
CA PHE A 82 23.19 -11.72 3.20
C PHE A 82 23.04 -10.87 4.47
N LEU A 83 22.18 -9.86 4.43
CA LEU A 83 21.78 -9.10 5.61
C LEU A 83 20.59 -9.78 6.27
N ALA A 84 20.68 -10.01 7.58
CA ALA A 84 19.61 -10.60 8.36
C ALA A 84 18.39 -9.67 8.38
N ASP A 85 17.24 -10.17 7.93
CA ASP A 85 15.96 -9.49 8.04
C ASP A 85 15.08 -10.16 9.09
N ARG A 86 14.18 -9.40 9.74
CA ARG A 86 13.23 -9.98 10.70
C ARG A 86 12.35 -11.10 10.12
N SER A 87 12.08 -11.07 8.81
CA SER A 87 11.33 -12.12 8.10
C SER A 87 12.11 -13.41 7.93
N ASP A 88 13.42 -13.39 8.21
CA ASP A 88 14.28 -14.56 8.22
C ASP A 88 14.21 -15.33 9.55
N ASP A 89 13.53 -14.80 10.57
CA ASP A 89 13.37 -15.52 11.83
C ASP A 89 12.63 -16.85 11.64
N GLY A 90 13.25 -17.95 12.07
CA GLY A 90 12.73 -19.30 11.85
C GLY A 90 12.92 -19.83 10.44
N ALA A 91 13.54 -19.08 9.52
CA ALA A 91 13.85 -19.57 8.19
C ALA A 91 14.86 -20.73 8.25
N VAL A 92 14.68 -21.71 7.37
CA VAL A 92 15.58 -22.87 7.26
C VAL A 92 16.56 -22.63 6.13
N VAL A 93 17.83 -22.53 6.47
CA VAL A 93 18.93 -22.49 5.50
C VAL A 93 19.52 -23.88 5.38
N SER A 94 19.53 -24.41 4.16
CA SER A 94 20.04 -25.74 3.85
C SER A 94 21.21 -25.66 2.88
N CYS A 95 22.29 -26.36 3.20
CA CYS A 95 23.37 -26.65 2.28
C CYS A 95 23.20 -28.07 1.75
N ARG A 96 23.01 -28.20 0.45
CA ARG A 96 22.84 -29.47 -0.25
C ARG A 96 24.12 -29.80 -1.01
N VAL A 97 24.66 -30.99 -0.74
CA VAL A 97 25.83 -31.54 -1.41
C VAL A 97 25.41 -32.69 -2.31
N ASP A 98 25.61 -32.53 -3.61
CA ASP A 98 25.39 -33.56 -4.61
C ASP A 98 26.75 -34.11 -5.10
N HIS A 99 26.82 -35.44 -5.25
CA HIS A 99 28.02 -36.12 -5.73
C HIS A 99 27.67 -37.51 -6.30
N GLU A 100 28.42 -37.98 -7.30
CA GLU A 100 28.12 -39.24 -8.02
C GLU A 100 28.19 -40.49 -7.13
N SER A 101 29.05 -40.49 -6.12
CA SER A 101 29.14 -41.59 -5.15
C SER A 101 27.95 -41.70 -4.20
N LEU A 102 27.05 -40.70 -4.20
CA LEU A 102 25.87 -40.67 -3.34
C LEU A 102 24.62 -41.26 -4.01
N ASN A 103 24.72 -41.81 -5.23
CA ASN A 103 23.62 -42.48 -5.92
C ASN A 103 22.30 -41.68 -5.93
N SER A 104 22.38 -40.41 -6.30
CA SER A 104 21.23 -39.47 -6.35
C SER A 104 20.60 -39.12 -5.00
N THR A 105 21.21 -39.49 -3.87
CA THR A 105 20.78 -39.07 -2.53
C THR A 105 21.69 -37.96 -2.00
N PRO A 106 21.32 -36.67 -2.10
CA PRO A 106 22.18 -35.59 -1.63
C PRO A 106 22.37 -35.64 -0.12
N GLN A 107 23.56 -35.25 0.34
CA GLN A 107 23.78 -34.96 1.75
C GLN A 107 23.33 -33.53 2.05
N ILE A 108 22.69 -33.31 3.19
CA ILE A 108 22.10 -32.01 3.54
C ILE A 108 22.52 -31.62 4.96
N ALA A 109 23.02 -30.40 5.11
CA ALA A 109 23.16 -29.72 6.38
C ALA A 109 22.09 -28.62 6.48
N MET A 110 21.49 -28.45 7.65
CA MET A 110 20.42 -27.46 7.87
C MET A 110 20.74 -26.59 9.08
N GLN A 111 20.34 -25.33 9.00
CA GLN A 111 20.37 -24.37 10.10
C GLN A 111 19.06 -23.61 10.15
N VAL A 112 18.42 -23.57 11.32
CA VAL A 112 17.27 -22.70 11.58
C VAL A 112 17.79 -21.37 12.08
N LEU A 113 17.41 -20.27 11.43
CA LEU A 113 17.85 -18.94 11.82
C LEU A 113 17.07 -18.43 13.03
N GLU A 114 17.76 -17.82 13.98
CA GLU A 114 17.16 -17.10 15.10
C GLU A 114 17.54 -15.63 14.99
N ILE A 115 16.59 -14.79 14.55
CA ILE A 115 16.81 -13.37 14.31
C ILE A 115 16.13 -12.56 15.40
N HIS A 116 16.91 -11.78 16.14
CA HIS A 116 16.43 -10.89 17.19
C HIS A 116 16.27 -9.47 16.64
N TYR A 117 15.12 -8.85 16.93
CA TYR A 117 14.71 -7.54 16.41
C TYR A 117 13.82 -6.79 17.40
N THR A 118 13.80 -5.46 17.28
CA THR A 118 12.99 -4.59 18.15
C THR A 118 11.47 -4.79 17.93
N PRO A 119 10.62 -4.42 18.89
CA PRO A 119 9.18 -4.58 18.73
C PRO A 119 8.62 -3.78 17.54
N LEU A 120 7.71 -4.39 16.79
CA LEU A 120 6.80 -3.72 15.86
C LEU A 120 5.50 -3.47 16.60
N VAL A 121 5.05 -2.21 16.63
CA VAL A 121 3.90 -1.77 17.43
C VAL A 121 2.83 -1.19 16.52
N LYS A 122 1.58 -1.57 16.74
CA LYS A 122 0.38 -1.03 16.08
C LYS A 122 -0.72 -0.82 17.10
N ILE A 123 -1.50 0.24 16.97
CA ILE A 123 -2.72 0.45 17.76
C ILE A 123 -3.93 0.16 16.85
N ILE A 124 -4.82 -0.70 17.33
CA ILE A 124 -6.10 -1.01 16.69
C ILE A 124 -7.21 -0.42 17.55
N SER A 125 -8.06 0.40 16.95
CA SER A 125 -9.25 0.94 17.60
C SER A 125 -10.47 0.04 17.36
N SER A 126 -11.32 -0.11 18.36
CA SER A 126 -12.61 -0.80 18.24
C SER A 126 -13.67 0.02 17.49
N ASN A 127 -13.52 1.34 17.42
CA ASN A 127 -14.46 2.24 16.73
C ASN A 127 -13.67 3.35 16.00
N SER A 128 -13.86 3.46 14.69
CA SER A 128 -13.26 4.52 13.87
C SER A 128 -13.94 5.88 14.01
N TRP A 129 -15.16 5.92 14.54
CA TRP A 129 -15.97 7.11 14.74
C TRP A 129 -16.57 7.14 16.15
N PRO A 130 -15.75 7.39 17.18
CA PRO A 130 -16.20 7.34 18.57
C PRO A 130 -17.02 8.58 18.94
N GLU A 131 -18.17 8.36 19.55
CA GLU A 131 -19.10 9.43 19.95
C GLU A 131 -19.10 9.66 21.47
N GLU A 132 -19.54 10.83 21.90
CA GLU A 132 -19.71 11.14 23.32
C GLU A 132 -20.64 10.15 24.03
N GLY A 133 -20.29 9.80 25.27
CA GLY A 133 -21.01 8.84 26.10
C GLY A 133 -20.74 7.37 25.76
N GLN A 134 -20.15 7.05 24.60
CA GLN A 134 -19.76 5.68 24.24
C GLN A 134 -18.47 5.24 24.96
N SER A 135 -18.10 3.97 24.79
CA SER A 135 -16.82 3.42 25.21
C SER A 135 -15.99 3.02 23.99
N ILE A 136 -14.66 3.12 24.10
CA ILE A 136 -13.72 2.71 23.05
C ILE A 136 -12.62 1.83 23.64
N ILE A 137 -12.16 0.88 22.83
CA ILE A 137 -11.06 -0.01 23.17
C ILE A 137 -9.92 0.23 22.17
N LEU A 138 -8.74 0.57 22.69
CA LEU A 138 -7.50 0.65 21.94
C LEU A 138 -6.64 -0.57 22.29
N THR A 139 -6.37 -1.41 21.29
CA THR A 139 -5.54 -2.61 21.46
C THR A 139 -4.17 -2.36 20.87
N CYS A 140 -3.12 -2.52 21.67
CA CYS A 140 -1.75 -2.40 21.20
C CYS A 140 -1.20 -3.76 20.79
N GLU A 141 -1.13 -4.00 19.48
CA GLU A 141 -0.46 -5.17 18.94
C GLU A 141 1.06 -4.93 18.89
N SER A 142 1.81 -5.78 19.60
CA SER A 142 3.26 -5.81 19.54
C SER A 142 3.79 -7.19 19.13
N LYS A 143 4.69 -7.20 18.14
CA LYS A 143 5.45 -8.38 17.70
C LYS A 143 6.94 -8.08 17.77
N GLY A 144 7.73 -8.96 18.37
CA GLY A 144 9.17 -8.76 18.49
C GLY A 144 9.85 -10.08 18.85
N LYS A 145 11.16 -10.15 18.64
CA LYS A 145 11.98 -11.26 19.13
C LYS A 145 13.22 -10.74 19.84
N PRO A 146 13.42 -11.03 21.14
CA PRO A 146 12.52 -11.79 22.02
C PRO A 146 11.13 -11.14 22.17
N VAL A 147 10.16 -11.93 22.65
CA VAL A 147 8.77 -11.46 22.84
C VAL A 147 8.76 -10.20 23.70
N PRO A 148 8.13 -9.10 23.26
CA PRO A 148 8.10 -7.85 24.03
C PRO A 148 7.35 -7.98 25.36
N GLU A 149 7.80 -7.22 26.35
CA GLU A 149 7.12 -7.02 27.64
C GLU A 149 5.75 -6.33 27.45
N PRO A 150 4.88 -6.33 28.50
CA PRO A 150 3.63 -5.58 28.49
C PRO A 150 3.85 -4.10 28.14
N VAL A 151 2.87 -3.52 27.46
CA VAL A 151 3.03 -2.19 26.83
C VAL A 151 2.75 -1.06 27.81
N LEU A 152 3.41 0.08 27.61
CA LEU A 152 3.16 1.32 28.32
C LEU A 152 2.22 2.21 27.49
N TRP A 153 1.10 2.63 28.09
CA TRP A 153 0.17 3.59 27.51
C TRP A 153 0.38 4.98 28.09
N THR A 154 0.41 5.99 27.22
CA THR A 154 0.46 7.40 27.59
C THR A 154 -0.52 8.21 26.75
N LYS A 155 -0.95 9.36 27.27
CA LYS A 155 -1.78 10.33 26.53
C LYS A 155 -1.03 11.67 26.50
N ASP A 156 -0.88 12.23 25.30
CA ASP A 156 -0.23 13.53 25.08
C ASP A 156 1.17 13.63 25.71
N GLY A 157 1.89 12.50 25.74
CA GLY A 157 3.22 12.39 26.34
C GLY A 157 3.25 12.20 27.87
N GLY A 158 2.11 12.26 28.55
CA GLY A 158 1.96 12.08 29.99
C GLY A 158 1.23 10.79 30.38
N GLU A 159 1.01 10.62 31.69
CA GLU A 159 0.19 9.53 32.22
C GLU A 159 -1.28 9.66 31.81
N LEU A 160 -2.01 8.54 31.84
CA LEU A 160 -3.45 8.55 31.60
C LEU A 160 -4.15 9.36 32.72
N PRO A 161 -4.96 10.38 32.39
CA PRO A 161 -5.45 11.34 33.38
C PRO A 161 -6.56 10.80 34.29
N ASP A 162 -7.23 9.72 33.91
CA ASP A 162 -8.42 9.19 34.59
C ASP A 162 -8.33 7.66 34.71
N PRO A 163 -7.69 7.12 35.76
CA PRO A 163 -7.43 5.68 35.90
C PRO A 163 -8.70 4.85 36.19
N GLU A 164 -9.79 5.47 36.65
CA GLU A 164 -11.06 4.77 36.87
C GLU A 164 -11.78 4.49 35.54
N ARG A 165 -11.72 5.45 34.62
CA ARG A 165 -12.40 5.36 33.32
C ARG A 165 -11.50 4.85 32.18
N MET A 166 -10.18 5.06 32.30
CA MET A 166 -9.14 4.63 31.37
C MET A 166 -8.37 3.43 31.95
N VAL A 167 -8.95 2.24 31.80
CA VAL A 167 -8.41 1.01 32.40
C VAL A 167 -7.46 0.32 31.42
N VAL A 168 -6.21 0.12 31.86
CA VAL A 168 -5.21 -0.67 31.12
C VAL A 168 -5.21 -2.11 31.60
N ASN A 169 -5.48 -3.05 30.69
CA ASN A 169 -5.36 -4.49 30.94
C ASN A 169 -4.38 -5.10 29.94
N GLY A 170 -3.13 -5.26 30.36
CA GLY A 170 -2.05 -5.76 29.52
C GLY A 170 -1.81 -4.87 28.32
N ARG A 171 -2.28 -5.29 27.14
CA ARG A 171 -2.12 -4.57 25.87
C ARG A 171 -3.31 -3.69 25.48
N VAL A 172 -4.38 -3.76 26.26
CA VAL A 172 -5.66 -3.15 25.95
C VAL A 172 -5.90 -1.95 26.85
N LEU A 173 -6.19 -0.80 26.26
CA LEU A 173 -6.68 0.39 26.95
C LEU A 173 -8.17 0.54 26.67
N SER A 174 -8.99 0.48 27.72
CA SER A 174 -10.44 0.70 27.63
C SER A 174 -10.78 2.08 28.20
N ILE A 175 -11.45 2.91 27.42
CA ILE A 175 -11.89 4.26 27.82
C ILE A 175 -13.42 4.25 27.80
N SER A 176 -14.04 4.43 28.96
CA SER A 176 -15.50 4.49 29.09
C SER A 176 -16.03 5.92 29.04
N PHE A 177 -17.32 6.11 28.78
CA PHE A 177 -18.03 7.40 28.86
C PHE A 177 -17.24 8.56 28.21
N LEU A 178 -16.97 8.43 26.92
CA LEU A 178 -16.16 9.38 26.16
C LEU A 178 -16.70 10.80 26.23
N ASN A 179 -15.78 11.76 26.32
CA ASN A 179 -16.09 13.19 26.28
C ASN A 179 -15.00 13.97 25.52
N LYS A 180 -15.23 15.27 25.26
CA LYS A 180 -14.26 16.10 24.51
C LYS A 180 -12.86 16.18 25.14
N THR A 181 -12.73 16.02 26.45
CA THR A 181 -11.41 16.06 27.13
C THR A 181 -10.59 14.82 26.85
N ASP A 182 -11.19 13.74 26.35
CA ASP A 182 -10.48 12.52 25.93
C ASP A 182 -9.75 12.66 24.60
N ASN A 183 -10.08 13.69 23.82
CA ASN A 183 -9.35 14.04 22.61
C ASN A 183 -7.86 14.18 22.93
N GLY A 184 -7.03 13.67 22.03
CA GLY A 184 -5.58 13.69 22.20
C GLY A 184 -4.89 12.54 21.49
N THR A 185 -3.58 12.48 21.67
CA THR A 185 -2.71 11.47 21.08
C THR A 185 -2.39 10.40 22.11
N TYR A 186 -2.91 9.20 21.89
CA TYR A 186 -2.62 8.02 22.70
C TYR A 186 -1.42 7.29 22.13
N ARG A 187 -0.40 7.07 22.94
CA ARG A 187 0.83 6.39 22.55
C ARG A 187 0.94 5.07 23.28
N CYS A 188 1.27 4.03 22.53
CA CYS A 188 1.64 2.73 23.08
C CYS A 188 3.13 2.46 22.80
N GLU A 189 3.91 2.13 23.83
CA GLU A 189 5.32 1.73 23.73
C GLU A 189 5.49 0.27 24.15
N ALA A 190 6.18 -0.51 23.33
CA ALA A 190 6.59 -1.88 23.64
C ALA A 190 8.11 -1.98 23.67
N LYS A 191 8.64 -2.83 24.56
CA LYS A 191 10.08 -3.02 24.75
C LYS A 191 10.43 -4.50 24.80
N ASN A 192 11.58 -4.85 24.23
CA ASN A 192 12.26 -6.11 24.45
C ASN A 192 13.76 -5.83 24.73
N PRO A 193 14.59 -6.86 25.00
CA PRO A 193 16.03 -6.66 25.24
C PRO A 193 16.80 -6.00 24.08
N ILE A 194 16.25 -6.06 22.86
CA ILE A 194 16.89 -5.48 21.66
C ILE A 194 16.64 -3.98 21.59
N GLY A 195 15.48 -3.53 22.09
CA GLY A 195 15.15 -2.13 22.12
C GLY A 195 13.66 -1.89 22.36
N ARG A 196 13.23 -0.68 22.03
CA ARG A 196 11.84 -0.24 22.19
C ARG A 196 11.33 0.38 20.91
N ASN A 197 10.02 0.33 20.74
CA ASN A 197 9.33 1.03 19.67
C ASN A 197 7.95 1.47 20.15
N SER A 198 7.38 2.48 19.51
CA SER A 198 6.09 3.03 19.89
C SER A 198 5.29 3.48 18.68
N THR A 199 3.98 3.51 18.83
CA THR A 199 3.08 4.09 17.84
C THR A 199 2.04 4.96 18.51
N GLU A 200 1.43 5.84 17.74
CA GLU A 200 0.49 6.85 18.22
C GLU A 200 -0.86 6.69 17.51
N TYR A 201 -1.93 7.00 18.24
CA TYR A 201 -3.30 7.01 17.77
C TYR A 201 -3.98 8.30 18.22
N VAL A 202 -4.50 9.07 17.27
CA VAL A 202 -5.21 10.31 17.55
C VAL A 202 -6.69 10.00 17.76
N LEU A 203 -7.18 10.24 18.97
CA LEU A 203 -8.59 10.10 19.31
C LEU A 203 -9.31 11.43 19.13
N ILE A 204 -10.41 11.41 18.38
CA ILE A 204 -11.32 12.54 18.21
C ILE A 204 -12.73 12.03 18.54
N VAL A 205 -13.31 12.55 19.62
CA VAL A 205 -14.65 12.23 20.08
C VAL A 205 -15.66 13.14 19.38
N HIS A 206 -16.60 12.53 18.66
CA HIS A 206 -17.65 13.20 17.92
C HIS A 206 -18.85 13.48 18.81
N ASP A 207 -19.45 14.66 18.63
CA ASP A 207 -20.72 14.97 19.28
C ASP A 207 -21.85 14.60 18.29
N PRO A 208 -22.70 13.61 18.61
CA PRO A 208 -23.78 13.19 17.71
C PRO A 208 -24.83 14.30 17.50
N ASN A 209 -24.90 15.29 18.39
CA ASN A 209 -25.88 16.39 18.34
C ASN A 209 -25.33 17.68 17.69
N ALA A 210 -24.05 17.72 17.31
CA ALA A 210 -23.43 18.93 16.75
C ALA A 210 -24.12 19.45 15.47
N LEU A 211 -24.78 18.57 14.70
CA LEU A 211 -25.53 18.94 13.50
C LEU A 211 -26.98 19.36 13.78
N ALA A 212 -27.52 19.07 14.97
CA ALA A 212 -28.90 19.45 15.33
C ALA A 212 -29.02 20.94 15.73
N GLY A 213 -27.89 21.60 16.03
CA GLY A 213 -27.83 23.00 16.42
C GLY A 213 -27.78 24.01 15.27
N GLN A 214 -27.58 23.56 14.02
CA GLN A 214 -27.73 24.44 12.86
C GLN A 214 -29.21 24.48 12.45
N THR A 215 -29.96 25.41 13.03
CA THR A 215 -31.20 25.87 12.40
C THR A 215 -30.84 26.27 10.97
N GLY A 216 -31.44 25.59 9.98
CA GLY A 216 -31.16 25.79 8.56
C GLY A 216 -31.25 27.25 8.12
N PRO A 217 -30.75 27.59 6.91
CA PRO A 217 -30.69 28.98 6.45
C PRO A 217 -32.05 29.64 6.63
N ASP A 218 -32.08 30.78 7.35
CA ASP A 218 -33.30 31.52 7.67
C ASP A 218 -34.19 31.59 6.44
N HIS A 219 -35.30 30.84 6.44
CA HIS A 219 -36.27 30.82 5.35
C HIS A 219 -36.78 32.24 5.00
N ALA A 220 -36.63 33.19 5.93
CA ALA A 220 -36.87 34.61 5.74
C ALA A 220 -35.93 35.27 4.70
N LEU A 221 -34.64 34.91 4.66
CA LEU A 221 -33.69 35.46 3.69
C LEU A 221 -33.98 34.94 2.28
N ILE A 222 -34.24 33.64 2.15
CA ILE A 222 -34.62 33.02 0.88
C ILE A 222 -35.96 33.59 0.39
N GLY A 223 -36.94 33.73 1.28
CA GLY A 223 -38.23 34.36 0.96
C GLY A 223 -38.10 35.82 0.52
N GLY A 224 -37.22 36.59 1.16
CA GLY A 224 -36.93 37.98 0.79
C GLY A 224 -36.32 38.11 -0.60
N ILE A 225 -35.32 37.28 -0.92
CA ILE A 225 -34.67 37.30 -2.24
C ILE A 225 -35.68 36.93 -3.34
N VAL A 226 -36.48 35.87 -3.12
CA VAL A 226 -37.50 35.45 -4.09
C VAL A 226 -38.55 36.54 -4.30
N ALA A 227 -39.03 37.19 -3.24
CA ALA A 227 -40.00 38.28 -3.34
C ALA A 227 -39.46 39.48 -4.15
N VAL A 228 -38.19 39.86 -3.94
CA VAL A 228 -37.55 40.94 -4.70
C VAL A 228 -37.41 40.57 -6.18
N VAL A 229 -36.97 39.35 -6.49
CA VAL A 229 -36.84 38.88 -7.88
C VAL A 229 -38.20 38.84 -8.57
N VAL A 230 -39.24 38.35 -7.91
CA VAL A 230 -40.61 38.34 -8.44
C VAL A 230 -41.11 39.77 -8.66
N PHE A 231 -40.88 40.68 -7.73
CA PHE A 231 -41.29 42.08 -7.88
C PHE A 231 -40.58 42.76 -9.06
N VAL A 232 -39.25 42.58 -9.18
CA VAL A 232 -38.46 43.16 -10.29
C VAL A 232 -38.93 42.60 -11.63
N THR A 233 -39.14 41.29 -11.73
CA THR A 233 -39.62 40.66 -12.98
C THR A 233 -41.01 41.15 -13.37
N LEU A 234 -41.94 41.27 -12.42
CA LEU A 234 -43.27 41.85 -12.66
C LEU A 234 -43.18 43.32 -13.10
N CYS A 235 -42.35 44.13 -12.44
CA CYS A 235 -42.10 45.51 -12.84
C CYS A 235 -41.54 45.59 -14.26
N SER A 236 -40.55 44.76 -14.61
CA SER A 236 -39.97 44.71 -15.96
C SER A 236 -41.03 44.32 -17.00
N ILE A 237 -41.88 43.34 -16.73
CA ILE A 237 -42.97 42.94 -17.64
C ILE A 237 -43.98 44.07 -17.84
N ILE A 238 -44.36 44.77 -16.77
CA ILE A 238 -45.28 45.91 -16.86
C ILE A 238 -44.65 47.05 -17.67
N LEU A 239 -43.37 47.37 -17.42
CA LEU A 239 -42.64 48.39 -18.18
C LEU A 239 -42.51 48.00 -19.64
N LEU A 240 -42.17 46.75 -19.95
CA LEU A 240 -42.15 46.22 -21.32
C LEU A 240 -43.53 46.32 -21.98
N GLY A 241 -44.59 45.95 -21.28
CA GLY A 241 -45.96 46.03 -21.77
C GLY A 241 -46.36 47.47 -22.10
N ARG A 242 -46.02 48.44 -21.25
CA ARG A 242 -46.27 49.87 -21.51
C ARG A 242 -45.41 50.41 -22.65
N TYR A 243 -44.16 49.97 -22.75
CA TYR A 243 -43.25 50.31 -23.86
C TYR A 243 -43.82 49.81 -25.20
N LEU A 244 -44.18 48.52 -25.26
CA LEU A 244 -44.80 47.92 -26.45
C LEU A 244 -46.15 48.56 -26.78
N ALA A 245 -46.98 48.91 -25.80
CA ALA A 245 -48.24 49.61 -26.04
C ALA A 245 -48.02 51.01 -26.61
N ARG A 246 -47.00 51.75 -26.16
CA ARG A 246 -46.62 53.05 -26.73
C ARG A 246 -46.11 52.93 -28.18
N HIS A 247 -45.34 51.88 -28.48
CA HIS A 247 -44.76 51.69 -29.81
C HIS A 247 -45.63 50.87 -30.78
N LYS A 248 -46.72 50.24 -30.35
CA LYS A 248 -47.72 49.60 -31.24
C LYS A 248 -48.36 50.59 -32.23
N GLY A 249 -48.34 51.89 -31.94
CA GLY A 249 -48.76 52.94 -32.86
C GLY A 249 -47.83 53.16 -34.06
N THR A 250 -46.59 52.62 -34.06
CA THR A 250 -45.61 52.81 -35.15
C THR A 250 -45.30 51.55 -35.96
N TYR A 251 -45.87 50.38 -35.61
CA TYR A 251 -45.71 49.15 -36.42
C TYR A 251 -46.87 48.91 -37.39
N LEU A 252 -48.09 49.41 -37.09
CA LEU A 252 -49.22 49.35 -38.02
C LEU A 252 -49.10 50.32 -39.21
N THR A 253 -48.17 51.29 -39.16
CA THR A 253 -47.99 52.28 -40.23
C THR A 253 -46.95 51.88 -41.28
N ASN A 254 -46.23 50.76 -41.09
CA ASN A 254 -45.18 50.33 -42.03
C ASN A 254 -45.60 49.16 -42.94
N GLU A 255 -46.71 48.47 -42.66
CA GLU A 255 -47.33 47.55 -43.63
C GLU A 255 -48.12 48.29 -44.72
N ALA A 256 -48.63 49.49 -44.43
CA ALA A 256 -49.33 50.32 -45.41
C ALA A 256 -48.40 51.02 -46.43
N LYS A 257 -47.07 50.95 -46.25
CA LYS A 257 -46.07 51.59 -47.11
C LYS A 257 -45.29 50.62 -48.01
N GLY A 258 -45.52 49.32 -47.88
CA GLY A 258 -44.96 48.27 -48.75
C GLY A 258 -45.93 47.75 -49.81
N ALA A 259 -47.17 48.27 -49.85
CA ALA A 259 -48.19 47.89 -50.83
C ALA A 259 -48.31 48.86 -52.02
N GLU A 260 -47.50 49.93 -52.06
CA GLU A 260 -47.48 50.95 -53.11
C GLU A 260 -46.31 50.78 -54.10
N ASP A 261 -45.41 49.81 -53.86
CA ASP A 261 -44.25 49.48 -54.71
C ASP A 261 -44.28 48.02 -55.22
N ALA A 262 -45.46 47.42 -55.38
CA ALA A 262 -45.63 46.13 -56.04
C ALA A 262 -45.80 46.33 -57.56
N PRO A 263 -44.81 46.01 -58.42
CA PRO A 263 -45.03 45.95 -59.85
C PRO A 263 -45.92 44.76 -60.25
N ASP A 264 -46.79 45.02 -61.24
CA ASP A 264 -47.83 44.15 -61.79
C ASP A 264 -47.34 42.76 -62.24
N ALA A 265 -48.27 41.80 -62.21
CA ALA A 265 -48.06 40.36 -62.40
C ALA A 265 -47.52 39.92 -63.78
N ASP A 266 -47.27 40.84 -64.72
CA ASP A 266 -46.84 40.53 -66.09
C ASP A 266 -45.31 40.56 -66.31
N THR A 267 -44.49 40.72 -65.25
CA THR A 267 -43.01 40.82 -65.40
C THR A 267 -42.22 39.66 -64.78
N ALA A 268 -42.86 38.57 -64.35
CA ALA A 268 -42.20 37.45 -63.65
C ALA A 268 -42.11 36.13 -64.46
N ILE A 269 -41.97 36.21 -65.78
CA ILE A 269 -41.72 35.04 -66.64
C ILE A 269 -40.48 35.22 -67.50
N ILE A 270 -39.32 35.50 -66.90
CA ILE A 270 -38.02 35.20 -67.52
C ILE A 270 -36.93 35.17 -66.45
N ASN A 271 -36.10 34.11 -66.48
CA ASN A 271 -34.89 33.86 -65.69
C ASN A 271 -35.04 32.95 -64.46
N ALA A 272 -35.53 31.73 -64.71
CA ALA A 272 -35.11 30.56 -63.97
C ALA A 272 -33.91 29.93 -64.68
N GLU A 273 -32.68 30.27 -64.27
CA GLU A 273 -31.50 29.40 -64.37
C GLU A 273 -30.28 30.10 -63.76
N GLY A 274 -29.58 29.40 -62.87
CA GLY A 274 -28.20 29.74 -62.52
C GLY A 274 -27.95 30.08 -61.06
N SER A 275 -27.32 29.10 -60.41
CA SER A 275 -26.17 29.29 -59.51
C SER A 275 -26.39 28.94 -58.03
N GLN A 276 -25.74 27.84 -57.67
CA GLN A 276 -25.45 27.35 -56.33
C GLN A 276 -24.67 28.38 -55.51
N VAL A 277 -24.94 28.51 -54.21
CA VAL A 277 -23.86 28.71 -53.23
C VAL A 277 -24.24 28.24 -51.81
N ASN A 278 -23.53 27.17 -51.44
CA ASN A 278 -22.95 26.78 -50.15
C ASN A 278 -23.69 26.90 -48.81
N ALA A 279 -23.85 25.72 -48.21
CA ALA A 279 -24.00 25.47 -46.79
C ALA A 279 -22.68 25.74 -46.04
N GLU A 280 -22.77 26.31 -44.84
CA GLU A 280 -21.64 26.42 -43.92
C GLU A 280 -21.99 25.74 -42.58
N GLU A 281 -20.99 25.03 -42.08
CA GLU A 281 -21.02 23.88 -41.19
C GLU A 281 -21.00 24.29 -39.71
N LYS A 282 -21.91 23.73 -38.91
CA LYS A 282 -22.04 24.01 -37.47
C LYS A 282 -21.23 22.97 -36.68
N LYS A 283 -20.15 23.39 -36.02
CA LYS A 283 -19.32 22.54 -35.13
C LYS A 283 -20.02 22.29 -33.80
N GLU A 284 -20.23 21.02 -33.46
CA GLU A 284 -20.61 20.55 -32.13
C GLU A 284 -19.36 20.27 -31.27
N TYR A 285 -19.39 20.70 -30.02
CA TYR A 285 -18.53 20.20 -28.95
C TYR A 285 -19.43 19.48 -27.95
N PHE A 286 -19.20 18.18 -27.75
CA PHE A 286 -19.79 17.40 -26.67
C PHE A 286 -18.90 17.54 -25.42
N ILE A 287 -19.56 17.72 -24.27
CA ILE A 287 -19.02 17.58 -22.91
C ILE A 287 -19.10 16.10 -22.53
#